data_AF-A0A533RVC3-F1
#
_entry.id   AF-A0A533RVC3-F1
#
_cell.length_a   1.000
_cell.length_b   1.000
_cell.length_c   1.000
_cell.angle_alpha   90.00
_cell.angle_beta   90.00
_cell.angle_gamma   90.00
#
_symmetry.space_group_name_H-M   'P 1'
#
loop_
_entity.id
_entity.type
_entity.pdbx_description
1 polymer ?
#
loop_
_entity_poly.entity_id
_entity_poly.type
_entity_poly.pdbx_seq_one_letter_code
_entity_poly.pdbx_strand_id
1 'polypeptide(L)'
;RYYGVSESDLIGSKRSQSIVYPRQIAMYLAREITDLSLPKIGAEFGGRDHTTVMHATSKIQKLMKSDREVYNQIQQLTSTVRQHS
;
A
#
# COMPACT_ATOMS: atom_id res chain seq x y z
N ARG A 1 3.33 10.87 -8.60
CA ARG A 1 2.36 9.76 -8.85
C ARG A 1 3.11 8.61 -9.52
N TYR A 2 3.29 7.46 -8.86
CA TYR A 2 4.14 6.36 -9.36
C TYR A 2 3.39 5.38 -10.29
N TYR A 3 2.17 4.96 -9.91
CA TYR A 3 1.40 3.94 -10.65
C TYR A 3 0.31 4.50 -11.58
N GLY A 4 0.28 5.81 -11.81
CA GLY A 4 -0.79 6.44 -12.60
C GLY A 4 -2.21 6.33 -12.01
N VAL A 5 -2.36 5.78 -10.80
CA VAL A 5 -3.65 5.70 -10.09
C VAL A 5 -3.95 6.99 -9.35
N SER A 6 -5.24 7.36 -9.33
CA SER A 6 -5.73 8.47 -8.53
C SER A 6 -5.98 8.06 -7.08
N GLU A 7 -6.07 9.03 -6.18
CA GLU A 7 -6.45 8.79 -4.78
C GLU A 7 -7.85 8.16 -4.67
N SER A 8 -8.78 8.63 -5.50
CA SER A 8 -10.14 8.06 -5.57
C SER A 8 -10.13 6.60 -6.02
N ASP A 9 -9.18 6.17 -6.85
CA ASP A 9 -9.00 4.76 -7.19
C ASP A 9 -8.46 3.95 -5.99
N LEU A 10 -7.59 4.53 -5.15
CA LEU A 10 -7.04 3.88 -3.95
C LEU A 10 -8.12 3.66 -2.88
N ILE A 11 -9.00 4.63 -2.66
CA ILE A 11 -10.11 4.50 -1.69
C ILE A 11 -11.34 3.80 -2.30
N GLY A 12 -11.54 3.89 -3.61
CA GLY A 12 -12.72 3.35 -4.31
C GLY A 12 -12.78 1.83 -4.35
N SER A 13 -13.89 1.27 -4.81
CA SER A 13 -14.19 -0.17 -4.77
C SER A 13 -13.57 -1.00 -5.92
N LYS A 14 -12.97 -0.35 -6.93
CA LYS A 14 -12.42 -1.03 -8.12
C LYS A 14 -11.36 -2.07 -7.75
N ARG A 15 -11.49 -3.26 -8.37
CA ARG A 15 -10.67 -4.45 -8.08
C ARG A 15 -9.74 -4.89 -9.21
N SER A 16 -9.58 -4.08 -10.27
CA SER A 16 -8.60 -4.40 -11.32
C SER A 16 -7.20 -4.50 -10.72
N GLN A 17 -6.38 -5.43 -11.23
CA GLN A 17 -5.04 -5.65 -10.72
C GLN A 17 -4.17 -4.38 -10.76
N SER A 18 -4.37 -3.55 -11.80
CA SER A 18 -3.75 -2.23 -11.96
C SER A 18 -4.06 -1.23 -10.85
N ILE A 19 -5.12 -1.46 -10.05
CA ILE A 19 -5.50 -0.62 -8.91
C ILE A 19 -5.25 -1.34 -7.59
N VAL A 20 -5.56 -2.64 -7.52
CA VAL A 20 -5.37 -3.44 -6.30
C VAL A 20 -3.91 -3.48 -5.88
N TYR A 21 -2.99 -3.68 -6.82
CA TYR A 21 -1.56 -3.74 -6.50
C TYR A 21 -1.04 -2.41 -5.92
N PRO A 22 -1.24 -1.25 -6.57
CA PRO A 22 -0.88 0.05 -5.98
C PRO A 22 -1.53 0.30 -4.62
N ARG A 23 -2.80 -0.11 -4.43
CA ARG A 23 -3.51 0.03 -3.16
C ARG A 23 -2.88 -0.82 -2.05
N GLN A 24 -2.51 -2.06 -2.35
CA GLN A 24 -1.84 -2.94 -1.38
C GLN A 24 -0.48 -2.38 -0.97
N ILE A 25 0.25 -1.78 -1.91
CA ILE A 25 1.51 -1.09 -1.63
C ILE A 25 1.29 0.14 -0.76
N ALA A 26 0.29 0.97 -1.07
CA ALA A 26 -0.03 2.14 -0.26
C ALA A 26 -0.40 1.75 1.19
N MET A 27 -1.17 0.68 1.38
CA MET A 27 -1.48 0.14 2.72
C MET A 27 -0.24 -0.37 3.45
N TYR A 28 0.64 -1.10 2.77
CA TYR A 28 1.91 -1.55 3.34
C TYR A 28 2.74 -0.35 3.78
N LEU A 29 2.94 0.63 2.90
CA LEU A 29 3.73 1.84 3.20
C LEU A 29 3.14 2.61 4.37
N ALA A 30 1.82 2.82 4.42
CA ALA A 30 1.17 3.47 5.55
C ALA A 30 1.49 2.78 6.88
N ARG A 31 1.54 1.45 6.92
CA ARG A 31 1.93 0.70 8.11
C ARG A 31 3.42 0.81 8.45
N GLU A 32 4.29 0.96 7.46
CA GLU A 32 5.74 1.04 7.72
C GLU A 32 6.23 2.44 8.11
N ILE A 33 5.51 3.49 7.69
CA ILE A 33 5.96 4.88 7.86
C ILE A 33 5.11 5.67 8.85
N THR A 34 4.02 5.10 9.35
CA THR A 34 3.14 5.73 10.35
C THR A 34 2.86 4.79 11.52
N ASP A 35 2.43 5.36 12.64
CA ASP A 35 1.99 4.61 13.82
C ASP A 35 0.50 4.24 13.78
N LEU A 36 -0.17 4.37 12.63
CA LEU A 36 -1.58 4.06 12.50
C LEU A 36 -1.86 2.58 12.75
N SER A 37 -2.96 2.31 13.46
CA SER A 37 -3.47 0.96 13.66
C SER A 37 -4.08 0.40 12.38
N LEU A 38 -4.14 -0.94 12.24
CA LEU A 38 -4.74 -1.58 11.07
C LEU A 38 -6.18 -1.13 10.79
N PRO A 39 -7.08 -0.97 11.79
CA PRO A 39 -8.41 -0.41 11.56
C PRO A 39 -8.38 1.03 11.05
N LYS A 40 -7.48 1.86 11.58
CA LYS A 40 -7.38 3.26 11.16
C LYS A 40 -6.88 3.38 9.73
N ILE A 41 -5.86 2.59 9.35
CA ILE A 41 -5.43 2.47 7.95
C ILE A 41 -6.61 2.03 7.08
N GLY A 42 -7.34 0.97 7.47
CA GLY A 42 -8.51 0.49 6.74
C GLY A 42 -9.54 1.58 6.49
N ALA A 43 -9.82 2.41 7.50
CA ALA A 43 -10.73 3.56 7.39
C ALA A 43 -10.26 4.58 6.34
N GLU A 44 -8.98 4.97 6.35
CA GLU A 44 -8.41 5.90 5.36
C GLU A 44 -8.45 5.33 3.93
N PHE A 45 -8.35 4.01 3.78
CA PHE A 45 -8.51 3.34 2.50
C PHE A 45 -9.98 2.98 2.23
N GLY A 46 -10.91 3.93 2.37
CA GLY A 46 -12.31 3.78 1.99
C GLY A 46 -13.11 2.79 2.85
N GLY A 47 -12.86 2.77 4.16
CA GLY A 47 -13.62 1.94 5.10
C GLY A 47 -13.37 0.43 4.95
N ARG A 48 -12.17 0.04 4.52
CA ARG A 48 -11.79 -1.37 4.37
C ARG A 48 -11.56 -2.03 5.72
N ASP A 49 -11.90 -3.31 5.80
CA ASP A 49 -11.68 -4.10 7.00
C ASP A 49 -10.17 -4.20 7.34
N HIS A 50 -9.84 -4.15 8.62
CA HIS A 50 -8.46 -4.25 9.11
C HIS A 50 -7.74 -5.53 8.63
N THR A 51 -8.47 -6.64 8.43
CA THR A 51 -7.92 -7.87 7.84
C THR A 51 -7.49 -7.66 6.38
N THR A 52 -8.15 -6.77 5.63
CA THR A 52 -7.71 -6.40 4.28
C THR A 52 -6.35 -5.72 4.30
N VAL A 53 -6.11 -4.84 5.28
CA VAL A 53 -4.80 -4.19 5.49
C VAL A 53 -3.75 -5.22 5.89
N MET A 54 -4.10 -6.14 6.79
CA MET A 54 -3.22 -7.25 7.19
C MET A 54 -2.83 -8.13 5.99
N HIS A 55 -3.79 -8.52 5.15
CA HIS A 55 -3.55 -9.31 3.95
C HIS A 55 -2.70 -8.56 2.93
N ALA A 56 -2.96 -7.26 2.70
CA ALA A 56 -2.17 -6.42 1.83
C ALA A 56 -0.70 -6.36 2.30
N THR A 57 -0.49 -6.05 3.57
CA THR A 57 0.83 -5.94 4.21
C THR A 57 1.60 -7.26 4.10
N SER A 58 0.97 -8.38 4.48
CA SER A 58 1.60 -9.71 4.39
C SER A 58 1.95 -10.08 2.95
N LYS A 59 1.09 -9.76 1.98
CA LYS A 59 1.34 -10.03 0.55
C LYS A 59 2.54 -9.24 0.04
N ILE A 60 2.62 -7.94 0.31
CA ILE A 60 3.76 -7.11 -0.13
C ILE A 60 5.06 -7.57 0.54
N GLN A 61 5.03 -7.90 1.83
CA GLN A 61 6.19 -8.47 2.53
C GLN A 61 6.67 -9.78 1.91
N LYS A 62 5.76 -10.68 1.52
CA LYS A 62 6.13 -11.92 0.83
C LYS A 62 6.73 -11.64 -0.55
N LEU A 63 6.13 -10.74 -1.33
CA LEU A 63 6.63 -10.38 -2.65
C LEU A 63 8.04 -9.78 -2.59
N MET A 64 8.31 -8.88 -1.65
CA MET A 64 9.65 -8.32 -1.45
C MET A 64 10.71 -9.37 -1.07
N LYS A 65 10.31 -10.49 -0.47
CA LYS A 65 11.23 -11.59 -0.14
C LYS A 65 11.54 -12.46 -1.36
N SER A 66 10.59 -12.60 -2.28
CA SER A 66 10.74 -13.45 -3.47
C SER A 66 11.22 -12.71 -4.71
N ASP A 67 11.05 -11.39 -4.77
CA ASP A 67 11.29 -10.58 -5.95
C ASP A 67 12.11 -9.33 -5.61
N ARG A 68 13.32 -9.28 -6.19
CA ARG A 68 14.28 -8.19 -5.96
C ARG A 68 13.84 -6.88 -6.60
N GLU A 69 13.12 -6.92 -7.72
CA GLU A 69 12.61 -5.72 -8.38
C GLU A 69 11.51 -5.08 -7.52
N VAL A 70 10.60 -5.89 -6.98
CA VAL A 70 9.58 -5.43 -6.04
C VAL A 70 10.23 -4.84 -4.78
N TYR A 71 11.26 -5.49 -4.23
CA TYR A 71 12.00 -4.94 -3.10
C TYR A 71 12.56 -3.54 -3.41
N ASN A 72 13.29 -3.40 -4.51
CA ASN A 72 13.91 -2.13 -4.90
C ASN A 72 12.84 -1.03 -5.12
N GLN A 73 11.74 -1.38 -5.79
CA GLN A 73 10.60 -0.50 -6.01
C GLN A 73 10.01 0.02 -4.69
N ILE A 74 9.78 -0.87 -3.71
CA ILE A 74 9.23 -0.48 -2.41
C ILE A 74 10.21 0.39 -1.63
N GLN A 75 11.51 0.09 -1.66
CA GLN A 75 12.52 0.93 -1.01
C GLN A 75 12.57 2.35 -1.60
N GLN A 76 12.51 2.46 -2.93
CA GLN A 76 12.46 3.75 -3.62
C GLN A 76 11.19 4.53 -3.25
N LEU A 77 10.03 3.87 -3.25
CA LEU A 77 8.77 4.50 -2.86
C LEU A 77 8.80 4.97 -1.40
N THR A 78 9.28 4.14 -0.48
CA THR A 78 9.41 4.48 0.94
C THR A 78 10.28 5.72 1.14
N SER A 79 11.43 5.77 0.44
CA SER A 79 12.34 6.92 0.50
C SER A 79 11.68 8.19 -0.05
N THR A 80 10.97 8.08 -1.17
CA THR A 80 10.27 9.21 -1.79
C THR A 80 9.20 9.79 -0.87
N VAL A 81 8.38 8.93 -0.23
CA VAL A 81 7.31 9.39 0.67
C VAL A 81 7.90 10.09 1.88
N ARG A 82 8.94 9.50 2.51
CA ARG A 82 9.61 10.10 3.68
C ARG A 82 10.26 11.45 3.38
N GLN A 83 10.74 11.68 2.16
CA GLN A 83 11.31 12.97 1.76
C GLN A 83 10.26 14.08 1.58
N HIS A 84 9.00 13.72 1.36
CA HIS A 84 7.89 14.65 1.12
C HIS A 84 6.89 14.71 2.28
N SER A 85 7.22 14.08 3.42
CA SER A 85 6.43 14.07 4.66
C SER A 85 7.14 14.92 5.72
#